data_AF-A0A1G7XS09-F1
#
_entry.id   AF-A0A1G7XS09-F1
#
_cell.length_a   1.000
_cell.length_b   1.000
_cell.length_c   1.000
_cell.angle_alpha   90.00
_cell.angle_beta   90.00
_cell.angle_gamma   90.00
#
_symmetry.space_group_name_H-M   'P 1'
#
loop_
_entity.id
_entity.type
_entity.pdbx_description
1 polymer ?
#
loop_
_entity_poly.entity_id
_entity_poly.type
_entity_poly.pdbx_seq_one_letter_code
_entity_poly.pdbx_strand_id
1 'polypeptide(L)'
;MGPTKSSKNKVCTELGSVLDDAVPMVPELRRLGSVLDDAVPMVPELRRTSSLKACLAEKVLTLAAEGESDPAILARVAVRTVQESLQLPM
;
A
#
# COMPACT_ATOMS: atom_id res chain seq x y z
N MET A 1 -17.45 -36.61 29.55
CA MET A 1 -16.00 -36.64 29.23
C MET A 1 -15.85 -36.77 27.72
N GLY A 2 -15.11 -35.85 27.09
CA GLY A 2 -14.56 -36.02 25.73
C GLY A 2 -15.40 -35.43 24.59
N PRO A 3 -14.91 -34.40 23.85
CA PRO A 3 -15.64 -33.72 22.77
C PRO A 3 -15.17 -34.12 21.36
N THR A 4 -15.80 -33.48 20.37
CA THR A 4 -15.38 -33.24 18.96
C THR A 4 -15.97 -34.14 17.88
N LYS A 5 -16.69 -33.50 16.96
CA LYS A 5 -16.40 -33.49 15.50
C LYS A 5 -17.23 -32.37 14.88
N SER A 6 -16.55 -31.27 14.58
CA SER A 6 -16.17 -30.92 13.20
C SER A 6 -17.31 -30.20 12.46
N SER A 7 -17.61 -28.99 12.93
CA SER A 7 -18.29 -27.99 12.11
C SER A 7 -17.33 -27.63 10.96
N LYS A 8 -17.68 -28.00 9.73
CA LYS A 8 -16.94 -27.60 8.52
C LYS A 8 -17.21 -26.12 8.27
N ASN A 9 -16.38 -25.26 8.82
CA ASN A 9 -16.35 -23.83 8.48
C ASN A 9 -15.83 -23.70 7.04
N LYS A 10 -16.75 -23.69 6.08
CA LYS A 10 -16.48 -23.35 4.69
C LYS A 10 -16.52 -21.83 4.54
N VAL A 11 -15.51 -21.14 5.07
CA VAL A 11 -15.40 -19.67 5.01
C VAL A 11 -13.96 -19.21 4.73
N CYS A 12 -13.32 -19.80 3.73
CA CYS A 12 -12.13 -19.26 3.08
C CYS A 12 -12.33 -19.69 1.61
N THR A 13 -12.45 -18.85 0.59
CA THR A 13 -11.59 -17.74 0.20
C THR A 13 -12.26 -17.21 -1.07
N GLU A 14 -12.93 -16.07 -1.07
CA GLU A 14 -13.40 -15.43 -2.31
C GLU A 14 -13.61 -13.92 -2.05
N LEU A 15 -12.58 -13.22 -1.56
CA LEU A 15 -12.57 -11.75 -1.51
C LEU A 15 -11.38 -11.16 -2.28
N GLY A 16 -10.78 -11.94 -3.19
CA GLY A 16 -9.51 -11.57 -3.84
C GLY A 16 -9.62 -11.02 -5.27
N SER A 17 -10.72 -11.20 -6.00
CA SER A 17 -10.65 -11.07 -7.47
C SER A 17 -11.62 -10.08 -8.14
N VAL A 18 -12.33 -9.24 -7.41
CA VAL A 18 -13.31 -8.30 -8.03
C VAL A 18 -12.84 -6.85 -8.12
N LEU A 19 -11.55 -6.57 -7.92
CA LEU A 19 -10.99 -5.23 -8.01
C LEU A 19 -10.15 -5.00 -9.28
N ASP A 20 -10.20 -5.90 -10.28
CA ASP A 20 -9.45 -5.72 -11.53
C ASP A 20 -10.27 -5.07 -12.66
N ASP A 21 -11.61 -5.08 -12.56
CA ASP A 21 -12.47 -4.51 -13.59
C ASP A 21 -13.16 -3.24 -13.10
N ALA A 22 -12.78 -2.11 -13.69
CA ALA A 22 -13.35 -0.77 -13.52
C ALA A 22 -12.78 0.13 -12.40
N VAL A 23 -11.44 0.25 -12.32
CA VAL A 23 -10.90 1.61 -12.13
C VAL A 23 -10.83 2.24 -13.51
N PRO A 24 -11.62 3.29 -13.83
CA PRO A 24 -11.52 3.98 -15.10
C PRO A 24 -10.06 4.39 -15.32
N MET A 25 -9.54 4.11 -16.51
CA MET A 25 -8.16 4.27 -16.94
C MET A 25 -7.65 5.71 -16.80
N VAL A 26 -7.45 6.19 -15.59
CA VAL A 26 -6.69 7.43 -15.36
C VAL A 26 -5.24 7.00 -15.38
N PRO A 27 -4.48 7.23 -16.47
CA PRO A 27 -3.09 6.77 -16.59
C PRO A 27 -2.23 7.29 -15.43
N GLU A 28 -2.55 8.46 -14.91
CA GLU A 28 -1.92 9.04 -13.72
C GLU A 28 -2.14 8.20 -12.46
N LEU A 29 -3.36 7.73 -12.18
CA LEU A 29 -3.62 6.88 -11.01
C LEU A 29 -2.89 5.53 -11.12
N ARG A 30 -2.81 4.95 -12.33
CA ARG A 30 -2.04 3.73 -12.57
C ARG A 30 -0.54 3.95 -12.34
N ARG A 31 0.00 5.09 -12.77
CA ARG A 31 1.39 5.48 -12.48
C ARG A 31 1.63 5.62 -10.99
N LEU A 32 0.77 6.33 -10.27
CA LEU A 32 0.89 6.52 -8.82
C LEU A 32 0.74 5.21 -8.04
N GLY A 33 -0.09 4.28 -8.52
CA GLY A 33 -0.15 2.92 -8.01
C GLY A 33 1.17 2.16 -8.17
N SER A 34 1.85 2.32 -9.31
CA SER A 34 3.17 1.72 -9.54
C SER A 34 4.24 2.35 -8.64
N VAL A 35 4.19 3.66 -8.44
CA VAL A 35 5.08 4.38 -7.49
C VAL A 35 4.91 3.85 -6.08
N LEU A 36 3.68 3.56 -5.66
CA LEU A 36 3.42 2.98 -4.34
C LEU A 36 3.98 1.56 -4.24
N ASP A 37 3.86 0.75 -5.29
CA ASP A 37 4.42 -0.60 -5.34
C ASP A 37 5.96 -0.59 -5.22
N ASP A 38 6.63 0.42 -5.80
CA ASP A 38 8.07 0.67 -5.63
C ASP A 38 8.43 1.25 -4.25
N ALA A 39 7.57 2.06 -3.64
CA ALA A 39 7.82 2.69 -2.34
C ALA A 39 7.71 1.71 -1.16
N VAL A 40 6.74 0.79 -1.19
CA VAL A 40 6.50 -0.21 -0.13
C VAL A 40 7.73 -1.09 0.18
N PRO A 41 8.47 -1.64 -0.79
CA PRO A 41 9.64 -2.47 -0.51
C PRO A 41 10.81 -1.69 0.10
N MET A 42 10.87 -0.35 -0.10
CA MET A 42 11.89 0.52 0.52
C MET A 42 11.72 0.68 2.04
N VAL A 43 10.59 0.24 2.59
CA VAL A 43 10.33 0.25 4.03
C VAL A 43 10.60 -1.14 4.62
N PRO A 44 11.18 -1.24 5.84
CA PRO A 44 11.44 -2.53 6.49
C PRO A 44 10.17 -3.38 6.61
N GLU A 45 10.28 -4.69 6.40
CA GLU A 45 9.14 -5.62 6.32
C GLU A 45 8.24 -5.55 7.57
N LEU A 46 8.87 -5.44 8.74
CA LEU A 46 8.20 -5.31 10.04
C LEU A 46 7.25 -4.10 10.13
N ARG A 47 7.46 -3.09 9.29
CA ARG A 47 6.72 -1.82 9.27
C ARG A 47 5.76 -1.69 8.08
N ARG A 48 5.71 -2.66 7.15
CA ARG A 48 4.82 -2.65 5.97
C ARG A 48 3.35 -2.96 6.33
N THR A 49 2.82 -2.26 7.32
CA THR A 49 1.43 -2.37 7.76
C THR A 49 0.50 -1.66 6.79
N SER A 50 -0.79 -2.01 6.81
CA SER A 50 -1.82 -1.32 6.01
C SER A 50 -1.85 0.18 6.28
N SER A 51 -1.67 0.59 7.53
CA SER A 51 -1.59 2.00 7.93
C SER A 51 -0.42 2.74 7.29
N LEU A 52 0.77 2.11 7.23
CA LEU A 52 1.93 2.73 6.61
C LEU A 52 1.79 2.79 5.09
N LYS A 53 1.23 1.75 4.45
CA LYS A 53 0.90 1.78 3.02
C LYS A 53 -0.08 2.91 2.68
N ALA A 54 -1.11 3.12 3.51
CA ALA A 54 -2.05 4.22 3.33
C ALA A 54 -1.36 5.59 3.49
N CYS A 55 -0.46 5.73 4.46
CA CYS A 55 0.30 6.97 4.66
C CYS A 55 1.25 7.26 3.48
N LEU A 56 1.94 6.23 2.94
CA LEU A 56 2.73 6.35 1.72
C LEU A 56 1.87 6.76 0.52
N ALA A 57 0.70 6.13 0.34
CA ALA A 57 -0.22 6.48 -0.74
C ALA A 57 -0.65 7.95 -0.64
N GLU A 58 -1.05 8.42 0.54
CA GLU A 58 -1.41 9.82 0.78
C GLU A 58 -0.24 10.76 0.45
N LYS A 59 0.98 10.45 0.89
CA LYS A 59 2.15 11.28 0.58
C LYS A 59 2.48 11.30 -0.91
N VAL A 60 2.44 10.16 -1.59
CA VAL A 60 2.66 10.08 -3.04
C VAL A 60 1.62 10.92 -3.79
N LEU A 61 0.34 10.84 -3.41
CA LEU A 61 -0.72 11.66 -4.03
C LEU A 61 -0.52 13.15 -3.76
N THR A 62 -0.07 13.53 -2.56
CA THR A 62 0.20 14.93 -2.19
C THR A 62 1.34 15.50 -3.03
N LEU A 63 2.48 14.80 -3.08
CA LEU A 63 3.66 15.24 -3.85
C LEU A 63 3.34 15.33 -5.35
N ALA A 64 2.54 14.39 -5.87
CA ALA A 64 2.06 14.44 -7.24
C ALA A 64 1.16 15.67 -7.50
N ALA A 65 0.30 16.02 -6.54
CA ALA A 65 -0.53 17.22 -6.62
C ALA A 65 0.28 18.52 -6.51
N GLU A 66 1.43 18.50 -5.82
CA GLU A 66 2.38 19.61 -5.72
C GLU A 66 3.21 19.81 -7.00
N GLY A 67 3.12 18.87 -7.95
CA GLY A 67 3.74 18.97 -9.27
C GLY A 67 4.93 18.03 -9.49
N GLU A 68 5.27 17.19 -8.51
CA GLU A 68 6.32 16.18 -8.69
C GLU A 68 5.80 15.06 -9.59
N SER A 69 6.46 14.87 -10.73
CA SER A 69 6.03 13.92 -11.78
C SER A 69 6.96 12.72 -11.89
N ASP A 70 8.16 12.81 -11.30
CA ASP A 70 9.13 11.71 -11.39
C ASP A 70 8.77 10.59 -10.39
N PRO A 71 8.49 9.36 -10.87
CA PRO A 71 8.04 8.27 -10.02
C PRO A 71 9.10 7.84 -9.00
N ALA A 72 10.38 7.93 -9.33
CA ALA A 72 11.46 7.54 -8.42
C ALA A 72 11.65 8.60 -7.32
N ILE A 73 11.50 9.89 -7.66
CA ILE A 73 11.52 10.97 -6.67
C ILE A 73 10.31 10.86 -5.75
N LEU A 74 9.10 10.68 -6.30
CA LEU A 74 7.87 10.50 -5.52
C LEU A 74 8.01 9.37 -4.50
N ALA A 75 8.49 8.18 -4.92
CA ALA A 75 8.67 7.04 -4.03
C ALA A 75 9.67 7.35 -2.90
N ARG A 76 10.85 7.88 -3.24
CA ARG A 76 11.92 8.17 -2.24
C ARG A 76 11.51 9.25 -1.26
N VAL A 77 10.91 10.33 -1.76
CA VAL A 77 10.49 11.46 -0.93
C VAL A 77 9.33 11.03 -0.03
N ALA A 78 8.33 10.30 -0.56
CA ALA A 78 7.24 9.77 0.26
C ALA A 78 7.76 8.85 1.37
N VAL A 79 8.67 7.93 1.05
CA VAL A 79 9.29 7.02 2.03
C VAL A 79 10.05 7.79 3.10
N ARG A 80 10.90 8.75 2.71
CA ARG A 80 11.63 9.60 3.66
C ARG A 80 10.67 10.37 4.57
N THR A 81 9.68 11.04 4.00
CA THR A 81 8.70 11.85 4.75
C THR A 81 7.94 11.00 5.77
N VAL A 82 7.52 9.79 5.39
CA VAL A 82 6.84 8.86 6.30
C VAL A 82 7.78 8.36 7.40
N GLN A 83 9.05 8.08 7.09
CA GLN A 83 10.05 7.69 8.09
C GLN A 83 10.32 8.80 9.10
N GLU A 84 10.46 10.06 8.63
CA GLU A 84 10.67 11.23 9.50
C GLU A 84 9.44 11.51 10.36
N SER A 85 8.24 11.40 9.80
CA SER A 85 6.98 11.58 10.53
C SER A 85 6.76 10.53 11.62
N LEU A 86 7.31 9.32 11.43
CA LEU A 86 7.23 8.21 12.38
C LEU A 86 8.43 8.15 13.35
N GLN A 87 9.37 9.11 13.30
CA GLN A 87 10.61 9.13 14.10
C GLN A 87 11.34 7.77 14.10
N LEU A 88 11.37 7.10 12.94
CA LEU A 88 12.04 5.81 12.82
C LEU A 88 13.55 6.04 12.65
N PRO A 89 14.42 5.46 13.50
CA PRO A 89 15.86 5.56 13.30
C PRO A 89 16.27 4.85 12.01
N MET A 90 17.17 5.51 11.27
CA MET A 90 17.80 5.05 10.02
C MET A 90 18.59 3.75 10.18
#